data_AF-A0A955YZA8-F1
#
_entry.id   AF-A0A955YZA8-F1
#
_cell.length_a   1.000
_cell.length_b   1.000
_cell.length_c   1.000
_cell.angle_alpha   90.00
_cell.angle_beta   90.00
_cell.angle_gamma   90.00
#
_symmetry.space_group_name_H-M   'P 1'
#
loop_
_entity.id
_entity.type
_entity.pdbx_description
1 polymer ?
#
loop_
_entity_poly.entity_id
_entity_poly.type
_entity_poly.pdbx_seq_one_letter_code
_entity_poly.pdbx_strand_id
1 'polypeptide(L)'
;MFDDGDEGRGSQSTVEIVREAHAYRWTLEIQDDVCARSVPLDVGPIVIGASRSADVALHDPTASARHCEVGIMGSGVVVRDLGSRNGTYVAGARVNEAWATEGTVVTIGRTTAIFRARAACDGDDDAAPLDGVAGQSLAMRRVASRVRRLAKMSAPVLVSGETGVGKELIAHALHREAPRRGRFVAVNVAALPRELVESEMFGHERGA
;
A
#
# COMPACT_ATOMS: atom_id res chain seq x y z
N MET A 1 -18.09 3.69 -51.98
CA MET A 1 -18.12 5.09 -51.52
C MET A 1 -18.17 4.99 -50.01
N PHE A 2 -17.20 5.64 -49.38
CA PHE A 2 -16.80 5.56 -47.98
C PHE A 2 -17.89 6.00 -46.99
N ASP A 3 -17.93 5.33 -45.83
CA ASP A 3 -18.25 5.77 -44.44
C ASP A 3 -18.64 4.47 -43.67
N ASP A 4 -17.88 3.83 -42.78
CA ASP A 4 -16.99 4.23 -41.68
C ASP A 4 -17.70 4.90 -40.50
N GLY A 5 -17.66 4.24 -39.33
CA GLY A 5 -17.93 4.86 -38.02
C GLY A 5 -18.96 4.18 -37.13
N ASP A 6 -18.55 3.12 -36.42
CA ASP A 6 -18.67 3.06 -34.94
C ASP A 6 -17.83 1.92 -34.35
N GLU A 7 -16.50 2.10 -34.32
CA GLU A 7 -15.61 1.31 -33.47
C GLU A 7 -15.47 2.01 -32.12
N GLY A 8 -16.22 1.54 -31.12
CA GLY A 8 -16.15 2.01 -29.73
C GLY A 8 -15.67 0.91 -28.77
N ARG A 9 -14.43 0.43 -28.95
CA ARG A 9 -13.72 -0.52 -28.07
C ARG A 9 -13.88 -0.17 -26.57
N GLY A 10 -14.63 -1.00 -25.85
CA GLY A 10 -14.56 -1.08 -24.39
C GLY A 10 -13.24 -1.71 -23.95
N SER A 11 -12.19 -0.88 -23.82
CA SER A 11 -10.95 -1.27 -23.16
C SER A 11 -11.25 -1.60 -21.70
N GLN A 12 -11.45 -2.88 -21.38
CA GLN A 12 -11.40 -3.36 -20.01
C GLN A 12 -9.94 -3.26 -19.56
N SER A 13 -9.64 -2.11 -18.96
CA SER A 13 -8.38 -1.79 -18.33
C SER A 13 -7.96 -2.95 -17.43
N THR A 14 -6.94 -3.68 -17.89
CA THR A 14 -6.12 -4.50 -17.00
C THR A 14 -5.51 -3.51 -16.02
N VAL A 15 -5.98 -3.53 -14.79
CA VAL A 15 -5.33 -2.80 -13.71
C VAL A 15 -4.06 -3.59 -13.42
N GLU A 16 -3.02 -3.30 -14.18
CA GLU A 16 -1.67 -3.50 -13.70
C GLU A 16 -1.55 -2.55 -12.51
N ILE A 17 -1.64 -3.10 -11.30
CA ILE A 17 -1.26 -2.35 -10.11
C ILE A 17 0.26 -2.24 -10.20
N VAL A 18 0.74 -1.32 -11.04
CA VAL A 18 2.07 -0.74 -10.91
C VAL A 18 1.99 0.02 -9.60
N ARG A 19 2.30 -0.70 -8.53
CA ARG A 19 2.56 -0.12 -7.22
C ARG A 19 3.76 0.80 -7.41
N GLU A 20 3.53 2.07 -7.67
CA GLU A 20 4.18 3.09 -6.86
C GLU A 20 3.53 3.11 -5.47
N ALA A 21 3.36 1.92 -4.87
CA ALA A 21 3.19 1.86 -3.44
C ALA A 21 4.58 2.06 -2.90
N HIS A 22 4.77 3.14 -2.15
CA HIS A 22 5.83 3.18 -1.15
C HIS A 22 5.82 1.81 -0.46
N ALA A 23 6.89 1.04 -0.66
CA ALA A 23 7.00 -0.33 -0.15
C ALA A 23 6.88 -0.37 1.39
N TYR A 24 6.93 0.80 2.00
CA TYR A 24 6.90 1.06 3.43
C TYR A 24 5.75 2.01 3.77
N ARG A 25 5.03 1.70 4.85
CA ARG A 25 4.29 2.70 5.61
C ARG A 25 5.28 3.35 6.57
N TRP A 26 5.42 4.66 6.42
CA TRP A 26 6.26 5.44 7.31
C TRP A 26 5.44 5.96 8.47
N THR A 27 6.04 5.91 9.66
CA THR A 27 5.47 6.50 10.87
C THR A 27 6.53 7.34 11.55
N LEU A 28 6.13 8.51 12.03
CA LEU A 28 6.95 9.37 12.86
C LEU A 28 6.59 9.15 14.32
N GLU A 29 7.49 8.54 15.09
CA GLU A 29 7.36 8.41 16.54
C GLU A 29 7.90 9.67 17.19
N ILE A 30 7.06 10.40 17.91
CA ILE A 30 7.38 11.70 18.52
C ILE A 30 7.31 11.55 20.03
N GLN A 31 8.35 12.03 20.71
CA GLN A 31 8.42 12.21 22.15
C GLN A 31 8.55 13.71 22.43
N ASP A 32 7.46 14.32 22.93
CA ASP A 32 7.47 15.69 23.46
C ASP A 32 7.43 15.69 24.99
N ASP A 33 7.32 16.87 25.62
CA ASP A 33 7.29 17.03 27.08
C ASP A 33 6.06 16.38 27.75
N VAL A 34 5.02 16.07 26.97
CA VAL A 34 3.72 15.62 27.48
C VAL A 34 3.51 14.13 27.20
N CYS A 35 3.81 13.66 25.98
CA CYS A 35 3.57 12.28 25.61
C CYS A 35 4.43 11.75 24.46
N ALA A 36 4.47 10.42 24.39
CA ALA A 36 4.88 9.68 23.20
C ALA A 36 3.66 9.49 22.29
N ARG A 37 3.79 9.74 20.98
CA ARG A 37 2.75 9.44 20.00
C ARG A 37 3.33 9.08 18.64
N SER A 38 2.53 8.41 17.83
CA SER A 38 2.93 7.93 16.51
C SER A 38 2.04 8.56 15.45
N VAL A 39 2.63 9.21 14.46
CA VAL A 39 1.91 9.90 13.37
C VAL A 39 2.25 9.22 12.04
N PRO A 40 1.25 8.71 11.29
CA PRO A 40 1.52 8.16 9.96
C PRO A 40 1.99 9.27 9.01
N LEU A 41 2.98 8.96 8.18
CA LEU A 41 3.36 9.80 7.05
C LEU A 41 2.63 9.25 5.83
N ASP A 42 1.64 10.00 5.35
CA ASP A 42 0.85 9.67 4.15
C ASP A 42 1.35 10.48 2.94
N VAL A 43 0.49 10.68 1.93
CA VAL A 43 0.87 11.36 0.68
C VAL A 43 0.95 12.88 0.91
N GLY A 44 2.16 13.42 0.75
CA GLY A 44 2.45 14.85 0.82
C GLY A 44 3.33 15.24 2.02
N PRO A 45 3.99 16.40 1.99
CA PRO A 45 4.73 16.90 3.13
C PRO A 45 3.78 17.30 4.25
N ILE A 46 4.06 16.88 5.48
CA ILE A 46 3.37 17.33 6.69
C ILE A 46 4.23 18.35 7.43
N VAL A 47 3.60 19.35 8.01
CA VAL A 47 4.25 20.40 8.79
C VAL A 47 4.20 20.04 10.27
N ILE A 48 5.35 20.17 10.94
CA ILE A 48 5.52 19.95 12.38
C ILE A 48 5.84 21.28 13.04
N GLY A 49 5.18 21.60 14.16
CA GLY A 49 5.44 22.84 14.90
C GLY A 49 4.58 22.98 16.16
N ALA A 50 4.77 24.05 16.92
CA ALA A 50 4.08 24.26 18.21
C ALA A 50 2.63 24.78 18.08
N SER A 51 2.22 25.20 16.88
CA SER A 51 0.91 25.82 16.65
C SER A 51 -0.09 24.81 16.07
N ARG A 52 -1.39 25.10 16.22
CA ARG A 52 -2.49 24.36 15.55
C ARG A 52 -2.49 24.53 14.02
N SER A 53 -1.68 25.45 13.50
CA SER A 53 -1.45 25.63 12.07
C SER A 53 -0.49 24.60 11.47
N ALA A 54 0.14 23.76 12.29
CA ALA A 54 0.93 22.62 11.85
C ALA A 54 0.04 21.37 11.82
N ASP A 55 0.29 20.47 10.88
CA ASP A 55 -0.38 19.17 10.81
C ASP A 55 -0.08 18.32 12.06
N VAL A 56 1.12 18.51 12.63
CA VAL A 56 1.56 17.90 13.87
C VAL A 56 1.95 18.95 14.89
N ALA A 57 1.06 19.17 15.87
CA ALA A 57 1.24 20.15 16.94
C ALA A 57 2.09 19.62 18.10
N LEU A 58 3.32 20.11 18.26
CA LEU A 58 4.24 19.75 19.34
C LEU A 58 3.92 20.51 20.63
N HIS A 59 3.94 19.81 21.78
CA HIS A 59 3.90 20.47 23.09
C HIS A 59 5.31 20.86 23.53
N ASP A 60 5.92 21.79 22.81
CA ASP A 60 7.27 22.26 23.10
C ASP A 60 7.40 23.78 22.88
N PRO A 61 7.57 24.59 23.94
CA PRO A 61 7.73 26.04 23.82
C PRO A 61 9.01 26.45 23.06
N THR A 62 9.97 25.54 22.88
CA THR A 62 11.18 25.79 22.10
C THR A 62 11.01 25.47 20.61
N ALA A 63 9.88 24.87 20.21
CA ALA A 63 9.52 24.67 18.81
C ALA A 63 8.84 25.93 18.23
N SER A 64 9.13 26.23 16.95
CA SER A 64 8.45 27.31 16.23
C SER A 64 7.04 26.89 15.80
N ALA A 65 6.15 27.84 15.54
CA ALA A 65 4.75 27.58 15.15
C ALA A 65 4.64 26.65 13.92
N ARG A 66 5.49 26.87 12.92
CA ARG A 66 5.81 25.95 11.82
C ARG A 66 7.32 25.78 11.84
N HIS A 67 7.81 24.64 12.32
CA HIS A 67 9.24 24.45 12.58
C HIS A 67 9.93 23.77 11.40
N CYS A 68 9.41 22.62 10.99
CA CYS A 68 9.92 21.85 9.86
C CYS A 68 8.78 21.18 9.11
N GLU A 69 9.04 20.75 7.90
CA GLU A 69 8.19 19.84 7.15
C GLU A 69 8.91 18.51 6.92
N VAL A 70 8.15 17.43 6.87
CA VAL A 70 8.65 16.10 6.53
C VAL A 70 7.79 15.50 5.45
N GLY A 71 8.39 14.86 4.45
CA GLY A 71 7.67 14.28 3.33
C GLY A 71 8.32 13.01 2.82
N ILE A 72 7.52 12.07 2.33
CA ILE A 72 8.05 10.85 1.72
C ILE A 72 8.59 11.19 0.33
N MET A 73 9.85 10.80 0.07
CA MET A 73 10.49 10.95 -1.23
C MET A 73 11.18 9.63 -1.62
N GLY A 74 10.60 8.93 -2.60
CA GLY A 74 11.03 7.59 -2.99
C GLY A 74 10.93 6.58 -1.86
N SER A 75 12.08 6.05 -1.44
CA SER A 75 12.21 5.06 -0.35
C SER A 75 12.63 5.66 1.00
N GLY A 76 12.68 6.98 1.15
CA GLY A 76 13.08 7.65 2.39
C GLY A 76 12.20 8.86 2.69
N VAL A 77 12.60 9.63 3.71
CA VAL A 77 11.87 10.82 4.18
C VAL A 77 12.76 12.03 4.06
N VAL A 78 12.30 13.08 3.37
CA VAL A 78 12.97 14.39 3.39
C VAL A 78 12.49 15.18 4.60
N VAL A 79 13.42 15.82 5.29
CA VAL A 79 13.17 16.75 6.40
C VAL A 79 13.67 18.12 5.98
N ARG A 80 12.81 19.15 6.03
CA ARG A 80 13.18 20.52 5.69
C ARG A 80 12.80 21.47 6.82
N ASP A 81 13.75 22.29 7.26
CA ASP A 81 13.51 23.36 8.22
C ASP A 81 12.80 24.53 7.54
N LEU A 82 11.78 25.10 8.19
CA LEU A 82 10.95 26.18 7.65
C LEU A 82 11.39 27.57 8.15
N GLY A 83 12.66 27.74 8.49
CA GLY A 83 13.20 28.97 9.09
C GLY A 83 12.92 29.04 10.58
N SER A 84 13.07 27.91 11.27
CA SER A 84 12.82 27.82 12.70
C SER A 84 13.82 28.65 13.52
N ARG A 85 13.39 29.11 14.71
CA ARG A 85 14.26 29.91 15.58
C ARG A 85 15.46 29.13 16.12
N ASN A 86 15.25 27.87 16.50
CA ASN A 86 16.26 27.04 17.16
C ASN A 86 16.93 26.02 16.23
N GLY A 87 16.45 25.90 14.98
CA GLY A 87 16.94 24.95 14.00
C GLY A 87 16.38 23.54 14.18
N THR A 88 16.31 22.83 13.07
CA THR A 88 16.05 21.38 13.01
C THR A 88 17.37 20.61 12.99
N TYR A 89 17.45 19.53 13.76
CA TYR A 89 18.62 18.66 13.80
C TYR A 89 18.27 17.27 13.31
N VAL A 90 19.07 16.69 12.43
CA VAL A 90 18.90 15.33 11.90
C VAL A 90 20.20 14.58 12.17
N ALA A 91 20.10 13.44 12.86
CA ALA A 91 21.25 12.67 13.34
C ALA A 91 22.29 13.53 14.11
N GLY A 92 21.81 14.55 14.85
CA GLY A 92 22.64 15.46 15.64
C GLY A 92 23.24 16.65 14.89
N ALA A 93 23.16 16.68 13.55
CA ALA A 93 23.61 17.82 12.76
C ALA A 93 22.46 18.81 12.50
N ARG A 94 22.71 20.11 12.62
CA ARG A 94 21.74 21.16 12.25
C ARG A 94 21.61 21.21 10.73
N VAL A 95 20.38 21.15 10.21
CA VAL A 95 20.11 21.06 8.76
C VAL A 95 19.05 22.05 8.32
N ASN A 96 19.16 22.51 7.08
CA ASN A 96 18.06 23.19 6.38
C ASN A 96 17.21 22.18 5.60
N GLU A 97 17.87 21.18 5.01
CA GLU A 97 17.23 20.06 4.32
C GLU A 97 18.11 18.83 4.50
N ALA A 98 17.51 17.67 4.79
CA ALA A 98 18.23 16.41 4.93
C ALA A 98 17.35 15.22 4.54
N TRP A 99 17.99 14.21 3.97
CA TRP A 99 17.35 12.92 3.71
C TRP A 99 17.52 12.01 4.93
N ALA A 100 16.43 11.38 5.33
CA ALA A 100 16.34 10.49 6.48
C ALA A 100 15.89 9.09 6.04
N THR A 101 16.42 8.11 6.75
CA THR A 101 16.10 6.68 6.59
C THR A 101 15.50 6.14 7.88
N GLU A 102 15.10 4.86 7.89
CA GLU A 102 14.56 4.22 9.09
C GLU A 102 15.54 4.34 10.27
N GLY A 103 15.01 4.65 11.45
CA GLY A 103 15.77 4.85 12.67
C GLY A 103 16.46 6.21 12.78
N THR A 104 16.38 7.06 11.75
CA THR A 104 16.94 8.41 11.81
C THR A 104 16.20 9.25 12.86
N VAL A 105 16.97 9.85 13.76
CA VAL A 105 16.48 10.73 14.82
C VAL A 105 16.47 12.18 14.33
N VAL A 106 15.34 12.86 14.55
CA VAL A 106 15.16 14.28 14.35
C VAL A 106 14.92 14.96 15.69
N THR A 107 15.62 16.06 15.95
CA THR A 107 15.43 16.85 17.17
C THR A 107 14.91 18.23 16.79
N ILE A 108 13.83 18.63 17.45
CA ILE A 108 13.11 19.89 17.25
C ILE A 108 12.95 20.53 18.62
N GLY A 109 13.78 21.53 18.94
CA GLY A 109 13.79 22.07 20.29
C GLY A 109 14.22 21.01 21.32
N ARG A 110 13.31 20.62 22.23
CA ARG A 110 13.47 19.51 23.18
C ARG A 110 12.74 18.23 22.74
N THR A 111 11.90 18.33 21.73
CA THR A 111 11.19 17.19 21.14
C THR A 111 12.15 16.33 20.34
N THR A 112 12.05 15.01 20.53
CA THR A 112 12.76 14.03 19.69
C THR A 112 11.76 13.24 18.88
N ALA A 113 12.06 13.00 17.62
CA ALA A 113 11.26 12.18 16.73
C ALA A 113 12.11 11.15 15.99
N ILE A 114 11.56 9.98 15.70
CA ILE A 114 12.25 8.89 15.01
C ILE A 114 11.38 8.40 13.85
N PHE A 115 11.97 8.27 12.67
CA PHE A 115 11.28 7.67 11.53
C PHE A 115 11.30 6.14 11.62
N ARG A 116 10.13 5.52 11.54
CA ARG A 116 9.96 4.07 11.43
C ARG A 116 9.40 3.75 10.05
N ALA A 117 10.01 2.79 9.38
CA ALA A 117 9.51 2.24 8.13
C ALA A 117 9.02 0.82 8.41
N ARG A 118 7.72 0.60 8.31
CA ARG A 118 7.15 -0.76 8.36
C ARG A 118 6.82 -1.16 6.95
N ALA A 119 7.26 -2.35 6.51
CA ALA A 119 6.93 -2.76 5.15
C ALA A 119 5.40 -2.76 5.02
N ALA A 120 4.86 -2.22 3.94
CA ALA A 120 3.41 -2.08 3.77
C ALA A 120 2.69 -3.45 3.72
N CYS A 121 3.46 -4.55 3.66
CA CYS A 121 3.01 -5.92 3.85
C CYS A 121 2.91 -6.39 5.31
N ASP A 122 3.43 -5.65 6.30
CA ASP A 122 3.41 -6.09 7.70
C ASP A 122 2.08 -5.77 8.42
N GLY A 123 1.13 -5.13 7.73
CA GLY A 123 -0.28 -5.10 8.14
C GLY A 123 -1.04 -6.38 7.76
N ASP A 124 -0.41 -7.27 6.99
CA ASP A 124 -0.96 -8.56 6.57
C ASP A 124 -0.51 -9.72 7.49
N ASP A 125 0.35 -9.44 8.47
CA ASP A 125 1.05 -10.46 9.28
C ASP A 125 0.20 -11.06 10.41
N ASP A 126 -0.98 -10.51 10.68
CA ASP A 126 -1.94 -11.04 11.67
C ASP A 126 -3.29 -11.43 11.05
N ALA A 127 -3.32 -11.63 9.73
CA ALA A 127 -4.49 -12.19 9.09
C ALA A 127 -4.70 -13.63 9.57
N ALA A 128 -5.90 -13.92 10.07
CA ALA A 128 -6.31 -15.28 10.41
C ALA A 128 -6.07 -16.23 9.22
N PRO A 129 -5.72 -17.50 9.45
CA PRO A 129 -5.54 -18.47 8.37
C PRO A 129 -6.73 -18.51 7.41
N LEU A 130 -6.48 -18.84 6.14
CA LEU A 130 -7.54 -19.09 5.18
C LEU A 130 -8.09 -20.49 5.40
N ASP A 131 -9.40 -20.62 5.48
CA ASP A 131 -10.04 -21.91 5.63
C ASP A 131 -9.73 -22.84 4.45
N GLY A 132 -9.21 -24.04 4.75
CA GLY A 132 -8.82 -25.02 3.73
C GLY A 132 -7.43 -24.80 3.14
N VAL A 133 -6.68 -23.80 3.62
CA VAL A 133 -5.27 -23.59 3.25
C VAL A 133 -4.39 -23.89 4.46
N ALA A 134 -3.48 -24.85 4.33
CA ALA A 134 -2.56 -25.22 5.40
C ALA A 134 -1.39 -24.22 5.50
N GLY A 135 -1.08 -23.78 6.73
CA GLY A 135 0.10 -22.97 7.04
C GLY A 135 -0.20 -21.74 7.88
N GLN A 136 0.53 -21.58 8.98
CA GLN A 136 0.42 -20.44 9.91
C GLN A 136 1.65 -19.53 9.88
N SER A 137 2.59 -19.79 8.96
CA SER A 137 3.80 -18.99 8.80
C SER A 137 3.47 -17.56 8.41
N LEU A 138 4.39 -16.63 8.70
CA LEU A 138 4.26 -15.21 8.35
C LEU A 138 3.92 -15.02 6.86
N ALA A 139 4.59 -15.79 5.99
CA ALA A 139 4.33 -15.78 4.56
C ALA A 139 2.88 -16.17 4.21
N MET A 140 2.31 -17.17 4.87
CA MET A 140 0.93 -17.61 4.63
C MET A 140 -0.10 -16.64 5.19
N ARG A 141 0.20 -15.96 6.30
CA ARG A 141 -0.64 -14.86 6.81
C ARG A 141 -0.68 -13.69 5.83
N ARG A 142 0.47 -13.34 5.23
CA ARG A 142 0.54 -12.35 4.14
C ARG A 142 -0.34 -12.72 2.96
N VAL A 143 -0.29 -13.98 2.54
CA VAL A 143 -1.18 -14.50 1.49
C VAL A 143 -2.65 -14.37 1.91
N ALA A 144 -3.00 -14.73 3.16
CA ALA A 144 -4.36 -14.63 3.68
C ALA A 144 -4.94 -13.21 3.61
N SER A 145 -4.16 -12.21 4.04
CA SER A 145 -4.61 -10.82 3.97
C SER A 145 -4.81 -10.34 2.53
N ARG A 146 -3.87 -10.67 1.62
CA ARG A 146 -3.98 -10.33 0.20
C ARG A 146 -5.22 -10.94 -0.42
N VAL A 147 -5.51 -12.21 -0.13
CA VAL A 147 -6.72 -12.89 -0.58
C VAL A 147 -7.97 -12.15 -0.12
N ARG A 148 -8.10 -11.82 1.16
CA ARG A 148 -9.27 -11.08 1.69
C ARG A 148 -9.44 -9.69 1.07
N ARG A 149 -8.34 -9.01 0.78
CA ARG A 149 -8.38 -7.69 0.13
C ARG A 149 -8.81 -7.81 -1.33
N LEU A 150 -8.21 -8.73 -2.08
CA LEU A 150 -8.50 -8.96 -3.50
C LEU A 150 -9.91 -9.53 -3.72
N ALA A 151 -10.39 -10.39 -2.81
CA ALA A 151 -11.73 -10.98 -2.90
C ALA A 151 -12.86 -9.93 -2.88
N LYS A 152 -12.62 -8.76 -2.26
CA LYS A 152 -13.57 -7.64 -2.24
C LYS A 152 -13.54 -6.81 -3.52
N MET A 153 -12.53 -6.99 -4.37
CA MET A 153 -12.39 -6.25 -5.62
C MET A 153 -13.13 -6.96 -6.75
N SER A 154 -13.57 -6.18 -7.74
CA SER A 154 -14.25 -6.71 -8.94
C SER A 154 -13.30 -7.14 -10.06
N ALA A 155 -11.99 -6.94 -9.88
CA ALA A 155 -10.97 -7.14 -10.90
C ALA A 155 -10.53 -8.62 -11.03
N PRO A 156 -10.05 -9.05 -12.22
CA PRO A 156 -9.42 -10.36 -12.40
C PRO A 156 -8.19 -10.54 -11.51
N VAL A 157 -7.98 -11.77 -11.01
CA VAL A 157 -6.84 -12.12 -10.15
C VAL A 157 -6.05 -13.26 -10.78
N LEU A 158 -4.74 -13.06 -10.97
CA LEU A 158 -3.81 -14.10 -11.41
C LEU A 158 -3.08 -14.70 -10.19
N VAL A 159 -3.19 -16.01 -10.02
CA VAL A 159 -2.46 -16.75 -8.97
C VAL A 159 -1.28 -17.48 -9.60
N SER A 160 -0.06 -17.12 -9.20
CA SER A 160 1.19 -17.69 -9.73
C SER A 160 1.97 -18.45 -8.64
N GLY A 161 2.83 -19.36 -9.06
CA GLY A 161 3.64 -20.22 -8.19
C GLY A 161 3.98 -21.55 -8.86
N GLU A 162 4.87 -22.33 -8.27
CA GLU A 162 5.30 -23.63 -8.78
C GLU A 162 4.15 -24.68 -8.76
N THR A 163 4.30 -25.76 -9.50
CA THR A 163 3.34 -26.87 -9.46
C THR A 163 3.32 -27.48 -8.05
N GLY A 164 2.12 -27.70 -7.50
CA GLY A 164 1.95 -28.34 -6.18
C GLY A 164 1.92 -27.41 -4.97
N VAL A 165 2.11 -26.09 -5.11
CA VAL A 165 2.09 -25.14 -3.97
C VAL A 165 0.68 -24.76 -3.47
N GLY A 166 -0.37 -25.40 -3.99
CA GLY A 166 -1.75 -25.15 -3.54
C GLY A 166 -2.43 -23.92 -4.16
N LYS A 167 -2.04 -23.49 -5.37
CA LYS A 167 -2.67 -22.36 -6.08
C LYS A 167 -4.20 -22.48 -6.22
N GLU A 168 -4.69 -23.71 -6.39
CA GLU A 168 -6.13 -24.02 -6.45
C GLU A 168 -6.83 -23.68 -5.13
N LEU A 169 -6.19 -23.98 -3.99
CA LEU A 169 -6.72 -23.65 -2.67
C LEU A 169 -6.83 -22.13 -2.48
N ILE A 170 -5.89 -21.37 -3.04
CA ILE A 170 -5.95 -19.90 -3.04
C ILE A 170 -7.10 -19.38 -3.90
N ALA A 171 -7.35 -19.98 -5.07
CA ALA A 171 -8.50 -19.61 -5.91
C ALA A 171 -9.83 -19.90 -5.22
N HIS A 172 -9.95 -21.04 -4.51
CA HIS A 172 -11.10 -21.35 -3.69
C HIS A 172 -11.27 -20.37 -2.52
N ALA A 173 -10.19 -20.00 -1.85
CA ALA A 173 -10.22 -19.04 -0.75
C ALA A 173 -10.67 -17.64 -1.22
N LEU A 174 -10.17 -17.17 -2.38
CA LEU A 174 -10.61 -15.93 -3.02
C LEU A 174 -12.11 -15.93 -3.27
N HIS A 175 -12.65 -17.03 -3.79
CA HIS A 175 -14.07 -17.15 -4.05
C HIS A 175 -14.92 -17.14 -2.76
N ARG A 176 -14.45 -17.83 -1.71
CA ARG A 176 -15.16 -17.88 -0.42
C ARG A 176 -15.18 -16.56 0.32
N GLU A 177 -14.09 -15.80 0.25
CA GLU A 177 -13.94 -14.49 0.90
C GLU A 177 -14.63 -13.36 0.11
N ALA A 178 -15.06 -13.62 -1.13
CA ALA A 178 -15.70 -12.63 -1.96
C ALA A 178 -17.14 -12.34 -1.48
N PRO A 179 -17.61 -11.08 -1.57
CA PRO A 179 -19.00 -10.75 -1.25
C PRO A 179 -19.99 -11.34 -2.26
N ARG A 180 -19.51 -11.79 -3.43
CA ARG A 180 -20.32 -12.36 -4.52
C ARG A 180 -20.68 -13.81 -4.22
N ARG A 181 -21.96 -14.14 -4.19
CA ARG A 181 -22.50 -15.47 -3.84
C ARG A 181 -22.78 -16.36 -5.06
N GLY A 182 -21.88 -16.36 -6.04
CA GLY A 182 -21.97 -17.24 -7.21
C GLY A 182 -21.43 -18.64 -6.93
N ARG A 183 -21.65 -19.59 -7.85
CA ARG A 183 -20.99 -20.91 -7.79
C ARG A 183 -19.54 -20.79 -8.23
N PHE A 184 -18.62 -21.48 -7.56
CA PHE A 184 -17.25 -21.63 -8.06
C PHE A 184 -17.24 -22.56 -9.27
N VAL A 185 -16.75 -22.06 -10.40
CA VAL A 185 -16.61 -22.83 -11.65
C VAL A 185 -15.13 -22.87 -12.00
N ALA A 186 -14.52 -24.05 -11.85
CA ALA A 186 -13.15 -24.28 -12.29
C ALA A 186 -13.15 -24.69 -13.76
N VAL A 187 -12.35 -23.99 -14.58
CA VAL A 187 -12.18 -24.30 -16.00
C VAL A 187 -10.72 -24.66 -16.24
N ASN A 188 -10.46 -25.90 -16.63
CA ASN A 188 -9.12 -26.34 -17.01
C ASN A 188 -8.90 -26.07 -18.50
N VAL A 189 -8.22 -24.96 -18.81
CA VAL A 189 -7.95 -24.54 -20.19
C VAL A 189 -7.07 -25.55 -20.95
N ALA A 190 -6.25 -26.35 -20.26
CA ALA A 190 -5.43 -27.37 -20.91
C ALA A 190 -6.23 -28.58 -21.43
N ALA A 191 -7.47 -28.74 -20.96
CA ALA A 191 -8.37 -29.82 -21.37
C ALA A 191 -9.40 -29.38 -22.43
N LEU A 192 -9.42 -28.10 -22.82
CA LEU A 192 -10.33 -27.57 -23.83
C LEU A 192 -9.68 -27.62 -25.23
N PRO A 193 -10.39 -28.11 -26.26
CA PRO A 193 -9.96 -27.94 -27.65
C PRO A 193 -9.79 -26.46 -27.97
N ARG A 194 -8.68 -26.07 -28.63
CA ARG A 194 -8.37 -24.65 -28.93
C ARG A 194 -9.53 -23.91 -29.61
N GLU A 195 -10.26 -24.61 -30.47
CA GLU A 195 -11.40 -24.09 -31.23
C GLU A 195 -12.60 -23.71 -30.35
N LEU A 196 -12.80 -24.37 -29.20
CA LEU A 196 -13.90 -24.07 -28.26
C LEU A 196 -13.56 -22.95 -27.27
N VAL A 197 -12.26 -22.73 -26.98
CA VAL A 197 -11.82 -21.72 -26.01
C VAL A 197 -12.24 -20.32 -26.45
N GLU A 198 -12.14 -20.04 -27.75
CA GLU A 198 -12.50 -18.73 -28.31
C GLU A 198 -14.02 -18.50 -28.28
N SER A 199 -14.82 -19.49 -28.70
CA SER A 199 -16.28 -19.36 -28.79
C SER A 199 -16.99 -19.32 -27.43
N GLU A 200 -16.47 -19.99 -26.39
CA GLU A 200 -17.08 -20.03 -25.04
C GLU A 200 -16.57 -18.94 -24.10
N MET A 201 -15.29 -18.53 -24.20
CA MET A 201 -14.73 -17.49 -23.30
C MET A 201 -14.96 -16.06 -23.79
N PHE A 202 -15.16 -15.86 -25.09
CA PHE A 202 -15.37 -14.52 -25.68
C PHE A 202 -16.77 -14.34 -26.29
N GLY A 203 -17.52 -15.44 -26.46
CA GLY A 203 -18.87 -15.44 -27.05
C GLY A 203 -18.84 -15.25 -28.57
N HIS A 204 -19.63 -16.05 -29.29
CA HIS A 204 -20.04 -15.69 -30.65
C HIS A 204 -21.39 -15.00 -30.62
N GLU A 205 -21.48 -13.80 -31.19
CA GLU A 205 -22.75 -13.29 -31.67
C GLU A 205 -23.26 -14.21 -32.79
N ARG A 206 -24.51 -14.66 -32.68
CA ARG A 206 -25.19 -15.38 -33.76
C ARG A 206 -25.68 -14.36 -34.79
N GLY A 207 -25.18 -14.45 -36.03
CA GLY A 207 -25.67 -13.73 -37.23
C GLY A 207 -24.79 -12.53 -37.58
N ALA A 208 -24.43 -12.24 -38.83
CA ALA A 208 -25.33 -12.00 -39.97
C ALA A 208 -26.42 -10.99 -39.63
#